data_AF-A0A2V6PSL3-F1
#
_entry.id   AF-A0A2V6PSL3-F1
#
_cell.length_a   1.000
_cell.length_b   1.000
_cell.length_c   1.000
_cell.angle_alpha   90.00
_cell.angle_beta   90.00
_cell.angle_gamma   90.00
#
_symmetry.space_group_name_H-M   'P 1'
#
loop_
_entity.id
_entity.type
_entity.pdbx_description
1 polymer ?
#
loop_
_entity_poly.entity_id
_entity_poly.type
_entity_poly.pdbx_seq_one_letter_code
_entity_poly.pdbx_strand_id
1 'polypeptide(L)'
;LDLIMPRARIDGVGFLSELSTRAELKNIPVAILSGIGGIVKDALDPHTARTLRICSVIEKPIEVARLVRTVRDILKLSDGAGDGSPAPD
;
A
#
# COMPACT_ATOMS: atom_id res chain seq x y z
N LEU A 1 4.42 4.98 -0.20
CA LEU A 1 4.20 5.95 0.90
C LEU A 1 5.32 5.80 1.91
N ASP A 2 5.97 6.89 2.30
CA ASP A 2 6.90 6.90 3.44
C ASP A 2 6.12 7.23 4.71
N LEU A 3 6.44 6.60 5.84
CA LEU A 3 5.81 6.95 7.12
C LEU A 3 6.52 8.12 7.82
N ILE A 4 7.84 8.25 7.64
CA ILE A 4 8.65 9.27 8.30
C ILE A 4 8.87 10.43 7.32
N MET A 5 7.97 11.41 7.33
CA MET A 5 7.97 12.55 6.40
C MET A 5 8.16 13.91 7.12
N PRO A 6 9.36 14.21 7.64
CA PRO A 6 9.60 15.35 8.55
C PRO A 6 9.50 16.76 7.92
N ARG A 7 9.09 16.86 6.65
CA ARG A 7 8.83 18.13 5.94
C ARG A 7 7.43 18.19 5.32
N ALA A 8 6.61 17.15 5.49
CA ALA A 8 5.26 17.14 4.98
C ALA A 8 4.30 17.85 5.94
N ARG A 9 3.20 18.42 5.41
CA ARG A 9 2.12 19.01 6.22
C ARG A 9 1.24 17.97 6.91
N ILE A 10 1.33 16.71 6.46
CA ILE A 10 0.60 15.54 6.95
C ILE A 10 1.61 14.38 6.88
N ASP A 11 1.75 13.59 7.94
CA ASP A 11 2.61 12.40 7.94
C ASP A 11 1.98 11.23 7.18
N GLY A 12 2.67 10.08 7.14
CA GLY A 12 2.17 8.90 6.42
C GLY A 12 0.89 8.30 7.02
N VAL A 13 0.66 8.43 8.33
CA VAL A 13 -0.54 7.90 9.01
C VAL A 13 -1.72 8.83 8.74
N GLY A 14 -1.54 10.15 8.85
CA GLY A 14 -2.56 11.13 8.50
C GLY A 14 -2.96 11.06 7.01
N PHE A 15 -1.99 10.83 6.11
CA PHE A 15 -2.27 10.66 4.68
C PHE A 15 -3.09 9.38 4.39
N LEU A 16 -2.82 8.29 5.13
CA LEU A 16 -3.62 7.06 5.08
C LEU A 16 -5.04 7.29 5.63
N SER A 17 -5.18 8.06 6.71
CA SER A 17 -6.50 8.43 7.24
C SER A 17 -7.32 9.23 6.22
N GLU A 18 -6.74 10.24 5.56
CA GLU A 18 -7.42 10.95 4.46
C GLU A 18 -7.80 10.03 3.30
N LEU A 19 -6.88 9.16 2.85
CA LEU A 19 -7.11 8.13 1.83
C LEU A 19 -8.36 7.28 2.15
N SER A 20 -8.52 6.88 3.41
CA SER A 20 -9.67 6.07 3.87
C SER A 20 -11.02 6.79 3.76
N THR A 21 -11.04 8.13 3.70
CA THR A 21 -12.28 8.91 3.58
C THR A 21 -12.70 9.19 2.14
N ARG A 22 -11.73 9.30 1.23
CA ARG A 22 -11.92 9.68 -0.18
C ARG A 22 -12.31 8.46 -1.03
N ALA A 23 -13.59 8.35 -1.38
CA ALA A 23 -14.16 7.18 -2.06
C ALA A 23 -13.46 6.84 -3.39
N GLU A 24 -13.01 7.87 -4.12
CA GLU A 24 -12.27 7.78 -5.38
C GLU A 24 -10.85 7.23 -5.22
N LEU A 25 -10.26 7.33 -4.01
CA LEU A 25 -8.91 6.83 -3.73
C LEU A 25 -8.88 5.51 -2.95
N LYS A 26 -10.00 5.08 -2.34
CA LYS A 26 -10.11 3.82 -1.56
C LYS A 26 -9.61 2.57 -2.29
N ASN A 27 -9.68 2.57 -3.62
CA ASN A 27 -9.27 1.42 -4.43
C ASN A 27 -7.77 1.39 -4.77
N ILE A 28 -7.00 2.44 -4.47
CA ILE A 28 -5.56 2.51 -4.81
C ILE A 28 -4.76 1.58 -3.87
N PRO A 29 -3.95 0.64 -4.39
CA PRO A 29 -3.09 -0.22 -3.57
C PRO A 29 -1.89 0.58 -3.02
N VAL A 30 -1.57 0.38 -1.74
CA VAL A 30 -0.50 1.10 -1.04
C VAL A 30 0.68 0.20 -0.74
N ALA A 31 1.88 0.62 -1.16
CA ALA A 31 3.15 0.12 -0.63
C ALA A 31 3.70 1.12 0.41
N ILE A 32 3.97 0.65 1.62
CA ILE A 32 4.64 1.42 2.68
C ILE A 32 6.16 1.24 2.57
N LEU A 33 6.91 2.32 2.80
CA LEU A 33 8.36 2.35 2.92
C LEU A 33 8.73 2.63 4.38
N SER A 34 9.49 1.76 5.03
CA SER A 34 9.85 1.89 6.45
C SER A 34 11.32 1.60 6.70
N GLY A 35 11.97 2.38 7.58
CA GLY A 35 13.30 2.05 8.11
C GLY A 35 13.28 1.04 9.27
N ILE A 36 12.08 0.59 9.66
CA ILE A 36 11.83 -0.27 10.83
C ILE A 36 10.72 -1.26 10.42
N GLY A 37 10.95 -2.02 9.35
CA GLY A 37 9.89 -2.74 8.63
C GLY A 37 9.16 -3.80 9.45
N GLY A 38 9.90 -4.57 10.26
CA GLY A 38 9.33 -5.50 11.25
C GLY A 38 8.32 -4.82 12.18
N ILE A 39 8.73 -3.78 12.93
CA ILE A 39 7.84 -3.08 13.87
C ILE A 39 6.60 -2.48 13.17
N VAL A 40 6.75 -1.95 11.94
CA VAL A 40 5.60 -1.46 11.17
C VAL A 40 4.67 -2.58 10.73
N LYS A 41 5.19 -3.76 10.38
CA LYS A 41 4.38 -4.93 10.02
C LYS A 41 3.65 -5.52 11.23
N ASP A 42 4.29 -5.53 12.40
CA ASP A 42 3.75 -6.11 13.63
C ASP A 42 2.76 -5.18 14.34
N ALA A 43 2.92 -3.85 14.19
CA ALA A 43 2.00 -2.84 14.72
C ALA A 43 0.80 -2.54 13.80
N LEU A 44 0.84 -2.94 12.53
CA LEU A 44 -0.25 -2.72 11.57
C LEU A 44 -1.24 -3.89 11.61
N ASP A 45 -2.36 -3.71 12.32
CA ASP A 45 -3.34 -4.79 12.48
C ASP A 45 -3.98 -5.22 11.13
N PRO A 46 -4.40 -6.49 10.98
CA PRO A 46 -4.94 -6.98 9.71
C PRO A 46 -6.26 -6.36 9.26
N HIS A 47 -7.01 -5.65 10.11
CA HIS A 47 -8.19 -4.90 9.67
C HIS A 47 -7.76 -3.56 9.07
N THR A 48 -6.96 -2.77 9.79
CA THR A 48 -6.39 -1.49 9.29
C THR A 48 -5.59 -1.69 8.00
N ALA A 49 -4.78 -2.74 7.91
CA ALA A 49 -4.03 -3.07 6.69
C ALA A 49 -4.93 -3.28 5.46
N ARG A 50 -6.10 -3.91 5.63
CA ARG A 50 -7.07 -4.14 4.54
C ARG A 50 -7.88 -2.88 4.22
N THR A 51 -8.35 -2.16 5.23
CA THR A 51 -9.10 -0.89 5.09
C THR A 51 -8.30 0.18 4.35
N LEU A 52 -6.97 0.16 4.50
CA LEU A 52 -6.03 1.07 3.84
C LEU A 52 -5.39 0.50 2.56
N ARG A 53 -5.82 -0.68 2.09
CA ARG A 53 -5.24 -1.47 0.98
C ARG A 53 -3.70 -1.52 0.99
N ILE A 54 -3.09 -1.74 2.16
CA ILE A 54 -1.63 -1.84 2.31
C ILE A 54 -1.20 -3.23 1.81
N CYS A 55 -0.75 -3.28 0.55
CA CYS A 55 -0.37 -4.51 -0.15
C CYS A 55 1.08 -4.93 0.14
N SER A 56 1.94 -4.03 0.62
CA SER A 56 3.33 -4.36 0.95
C SER A 56 3.97 -3.37 1.93
N VAL A 57 4.93 -3.87 2.72
CA VAL A 57 5.86 -3.07 3.53
C VAL A 57 7.27 -3.35 3.00
N ILE A 58 7.94 -2.31 2.51
CA ILE A 58 9.27 -2.37 1.91
C ILE A 58 10.26 -1.72 2.89
N GLU A 59 11.28 -2.47 3.27
CA GLU A 59 12.27 -2.04 4.25
C GLU A 59 13.37 -1.19 3.59
N LYS A 60 13.81 -0.14 4.29
CA LYS A 60 14.97 0.69 3.93
C LYS A 60 16.24 0.13 4.59
N PRO A 61 17.42 0.16 3.93
CA PRO A 61 17.65 0.67 2.57
C PRO A 61 17.00 -0.21 1.49
N ILE A 62 16.46 0.43 0.45
CA ILE A 62 15.66 -0.23 -0.58
C ILE A 62 16.52 -0.49 -1.82
N GLU A 63 16.69 -1.75 -2.19
CA GLU A 63 17.23 -2.10 -3.51
C GLU A 63 16.24 -1.76 -4.63
N VAL A 64 16.71 -1.09 -5.68
CA VAL A 64 15.88 -0.73 -6.86
C VAL A 64 15.25 -1.99 -7.49
N ALA A 65 15.99 -3.09 -7.58
CA ALA A 65 15.49 -4.36 -8.12
C ALA A 65 14.36 -4.96 -7.27
N ARG A 66 14.43 -4.85 -5.93
CA ARG A 66 13.35 -5.26 -5.01
C ARG A 66 12.12 -4.39 -5.21
N LEU A 67 12.28 -3.06 -5.24
CA LEU A 67 11.19 -2.11 -5.45
C LEU A 67 10.44 -2.35 -6.76
N VAL A 68 11.16 -2.51 -7.88
CA VAL A 68 10.55 -2.75 -9.21
C VAL A 68 9.78 -4.08 -9.26
N ARG A 69 10.25 -5.13 -8.56
CA ARG A 69 9.49 -6.39 -8.42
C ARG A 69 8.20 -6.15 -7.63
N THR A 70 8.30 -5.60 -6.42
CA THR A 70 7.13 -5.33 -5.56
C THR A 70 6.06 -4.47 -6.24
N VAL A 71 6.45 -3.41 -6.95
CA VAL A 71 5.49 -2.58 -7.71
C VAL A 71 4.82 -3.37 -8.84
N ARG A 72 5.58 -4.16 -9.60
CA ARG A 72 5.02 -5.01 -10.67
C ARG A 72 4.03 -6.05 -10.14
N ASP A 73 4.32 -6.64 -8.98
CA ASP A 73 3.46 -7.67 -8.41
C ASP A 73 2.18 -7.07 -7.80
N ILE A 74 2.25 -5.86 -7.22
CA ILE A 74 1.06 -5.09 -6.80
C ILE A 74 0.16 -4.72 -7.99
N LEU A 75 0.73 -4.32 -9.13
CA LEU A 75 -0.05 -3.98 -10.32
C LEU A 75 -0.80 -5.19 -10.88
N LYS A 76 -0.13 -6.35 -11.03
CA LYS A 76 -0.78 -7.61 -11.45
C LYS A 76 -1.96 -8.01 -10.56
N LEU A 77 -1.80 -7.85 -9.23
CA LEU A 77 -2.86 -8.11 -8.25
C LEU A 77 -4.03 -7.12 -8.31
N SER A 78 -3.83 -5.99 -9.00
CA SER A 78 -4.88 -4.98 -9.24
C SER A 78 -5.61 -5.25 -10.56
N ASP A 79 -4.88 -5.66 -11.61
CA ASP A 79 -5.45 -6.02 -12.91
C ASP A 79 -6.37 -7.26 -12.80
N GLY A 80 -5.91 -8.31 -12.10
CA GLY A 80 -6.69 -9.53 -11.82
C GLY A 80 -7.85 -9.36 -10.81
N ALA A 81 -8.22 -8.12 -10.51
CA ALA A 81 -9.46 -7.78 -9.81
C ALA A 81 -10.48 -7.07 -10.73
N GLY A 82 -10.12 -6.81 -11.99
CA GLY A 82 -10.97 -6.19 -13.02
C GLY A 82 -11.41 -7.14 -14.14
N ASP A 83 -10.81 -8.34 -14.24
CA ASP A 83 -11.12 -9.36 -15.25
C ASP A 83 -12.45 -10.08 -14.97
N GLY A 84 -13.57 -9.35 -15.10
CA GLY A 84 -14.92 -9.87 -14.95
C GLY A 84 -15.27 -10.90 -16.03
N SER A 85 -15.31 -12.18 -15.65
CA SER A 85 -15.67 -13.28 -16.53
C SER A 85 -17.00 -13.04 -17.26
N PRO A 86 -17.05 -13.10 -18.61
CA PRO A 86 -18.33 -13.20 -19.30
C PRO A 86 -19.00 -14.52 -18.90
N ALA A 87 -20.29 -14.46 -18.56
CA ALA A 87 -21.08 -15.67 -18.42
C ALA A 87 -21.21 -16.34 -19.80
N PRO A 88 -21.05 -17.67 -19.91
CA PRO A 88 -21.46 -18.40 -21.10
C PRO A 88 -22.99 -18.43 -21.21
N ASP A 89 -23.50 -18.36 -22.45
CA ASP A 89 -24.92 -18.52 -22.79
C ASP A 89 -25.44 -19.96 -22.58
#